data_AF-N1UTU4-F1
#
_entry.id   AF-N1UTU4-F1
#
_cell.length_a   1.000
_cell.length_b   1.000
_cell.length_c   1.000
_cell.angle_alpha   90.00
_cell.angle_beta   90.00
_cell.angle_gamma   90.00
#
_symmetry.space_group_name_H-M   'P 1'
#
loop_
_entity.id
_entity.type
_entity.pdbx_description
1 polymer ?
#
loop_
_entity_poly.entity_id
_entity_poly.type
_entity_poly.pdbx_seq_one_letter_code
_entity_poly.pdbx_strand_id
1 'polypeptide(L)'
;MTERHKRILKALVDEFIQENRPVGSKTLFDKHDIGLSPASIRTVLKDLEDFGYLASKHTSGGRIPTERGYRFYVDSLVILYELTLKENKEFNKNI
;
A
#
# COMPACT_ATOMS: atom_id res chain seq x y z
N MET A 1 4.81 -0.50 12.21
CA MET A 1 4.48 -1.03 10.87
C MET A 1 5.53 -2.05 10.44
N THR A 2 5.10 -3.20 9.91
CA THR A 2 6.02 -4.21 9.32
C THR A 2 6.03 -4.13 7.79
N GLU A 3 6.96 -4.81 7.12
CA GLU A 3 6.98 -4.89 5.64
C GLU A 3 5.67 -5.45 5.04
N ARG A 4 4.98 -6.31 5.79
CA ARG A 4 3.65 -6.78 5.42
C ARG A 4 2.63 -5.64 5.37
N HIS A 5 2.63 -4.79 6.39
CA HIS A 5 1.73 -3.63 6.46
C HIS A 5 2.02 -2.65 5.31
N LYS A 6 3.30 -2.40 5.02
CA LYS A 6 3.71 -1.52 3.92
C LYS A 6 3.23 -2.03 2.57
N ARG A 7 3.41 -3.32 2.29
CA ARG A 7 2.94 -3.96 1.05
C ARG A 7 1.41 -3.88 0.89
N ILE A 8 0.66 -4.19 1.94
CA ILE A 8 -0.80 -4.09 1.93
C ILE A 8 -1.26 -2.65 1.73
N LEU A 9 -0.67 -1.69 2.45
CA LEU A 9 -1.03 -0.28 2.33
C LEU A 9 -0.76 0.22 0.90
N LYS A 10 0.39 -0.15 0.32
CA LYS A 10 0.72 0.19 -1.07
C LYS A 10 -0.30 -0.37 -2.05
N ALA A 11 -0.55 -1.67 -2.01
CA ALA A 11 -1.49 -2.34 -2.90
C ALA A 11 -2.91 -1.74 -2.78
N LEU A 12 -3.34 -1.42 -1.56
CA LEU A 12 -4.62 -0.78 -1.33
C LEU A 12 -4.68 0.62 -1.93
N VAL A 13 -3.66 1.46 -1.73
CA VAL A 13 -3.63 2.81 -2.29
C VAL A 13 -3.60 2.77 -3.81
N ASP A 14 -2.82 1.85 -4.40
CA ASP A 14 -2.77 1.62 -5.86
C ASP A 14 -4.18 1.30 -6.39
N GLU A 15 -4.84 0.31 -5.80
CA GLU A 15 -6.18 -0.13 -6.21
C GLU A 15 -7.24 0.97 -6.00
N PHE A 16 -7.16 1.72 -4.90
CA PHE A 16 -8.09 2.80 -4.62
C PHE A 16 -7.92 3.96 -5.60
N ILE A 17 -6.69 4.31 -6.01
CA ILE A 17 -6.44 5.34 -7.02
C ILE A 17 -7.01 4.92 -8.38
N GLN A 18 -6.90 3.63 -8.73
CA GLN A 18 -7.39 3.11 -10.01
C GLN A 18 -8.93 3.07 -10.07
N GLU A 19 -9.58 2.60 -9.01
CA GLU A 19 -11.01 2.27 -9.05
C GLU A 19 -11.91 3.26 -8.30
N ASN A 20 -11.33 4.14 -7.48
CA ASN A 20 -12.03 5.09 -6.59
C ASN A 20 -13.13 4.42 -5.74
N ARG A 21 -12.90 3.17 -5.32
CA ARG A 21 -13.84 2.34 -4.56
C ARG A 21 -13.16 1.77 -3.31
N PRO A 22 -13.88 1.62 -2.18
CA PRO A 22 -13.32 0.98 -0.99
C PRO A 22 -12.76 -0.42 -1.30
N VAL A 23 -11.58 -0.71 -0.78
CA VAL A 23 -10.82 -1.90 -1.14
C VAL A 23 -10.90 -2.94 -0.02
N GLY A 24 -11.25 -4.17 -0.37
CA GLY A 24 -11.37 -5.30 0.56
C GLY A 24 -10.21 -6.29 0.45
N SER A 25 -10.13 -7.21 1.41
CA SER A 25 -9.09 -8.25 1.41
C SER A 25 -9.18 -9.21 0.22
N LYS A 26 -10.41 -9.48 -0.27
CA LYS A 26 -10.63 -10.30 -1.47
C LYS A 26 -10.08 -9.63 -2.72
N THR A 27 -10.39 -8.34 -2.94
CA THR A 27 -9.84 -7.56 -4.05
C THR A 27 -8.32 -7.60 -4.06
N LEU A 28 -7.70 -7.39 -2.89
CA LEU A 28 -6.24 -7.43 -2.78
C LEU A 28 -5.66 -8.81 -3.08
N PHE A 29 -6.31 -9.87 -2.60
CA PHE A 29 -5.89 -11.24 -2.87
C PHE A 29 -6.00 -11.61 -4.35
N ASP A 30 -7.10 -11.23 -5.00
CA ASP A 30 -7.38 -11.60 -6.38
C ASP A 30 -6.50 -10.81 -7.37
N LYS A 31 -6.15 -9.55 -7.05
CA LYS A 31 -5.44 -8.64 -7.97
C LYS A 31 -3.93 -8.51 -7.71
N HIS A 32 -3.45 -8.83 -6.52
CA HIS A 32 -2.04 -8.64 -6.17
C HIS A 32 -1.43 -9.93 -5.61
N ASP A 33 -0.22 -10.26 -6.08
CA ASP A 33 0.56 -11.36 -5.53
C ASP A 33 1.23 -10.96 -4.20
N ILE A 34 0.44 -11.00 -3.13
CA ILE A 34 0.87 -10.60 -1.78
C ILE A 34 1.40 -11.79 -0.99
N GLY A 35 1.16 -13.03 -1.44
CA GLY A 35 1.54 -14.25 -0.72
C GLY A 35 0.82 -14.45 0.61
N LEU A 36 -0.38 -13.89 0.79
CA LEU A 36 -1.18 -13.98 2.01
C LEU A 36 -2.60 -14.42 1.73
N SER A 37 -3.19 -15.17 2.65
CA SER A 37 -4.62 -15.52 2.58
C SER A 37 -5.52 -14.28 2.78
N PRO A 38 -6.75 -14.28 2.24
CA PRO A 38 -7.72 -13.19 2.48
C PRO A 38 -7.97 -12.89 3.96
N ALA A 39 -7.92 -13.90 4.84
CA ALA A 39 -8.03 -13.73 6.28
C ALA A 39 -6.84 -12.96 6.86
N SER A 40 -5.61 -13.32 6.46
CA SER A 40 -4.40 -12.61 6.88
C SER A 40 -4.41 -11.15 6.42
N ILE A 41 -4.85 -10.91 5.18
CA ILE A 41 -4.99 -9.56 4.63
C ILE A 41 -6.01 -8.76 5.45
N ARG A 42 -7.16 -9.36 5.81
CA ARG A 42 -8.17 -8.70 6.64
C ARG A 42 -7.62 -8.25 7.99
N THR A 43 -6.80 -9.08 8.64
CA THR A 43 -6.12 -8.70 9.89
C THR A 43 -5.21 -7.49 9.69
N VAL A 44 -4.35 -7.52 8.67
CA VAL A 44 -3.43 -6.39 8.39
C VAL A 44 -4.20 -5.12 8.03
N LEU A 45 -5.31 -5.23 7.30
CA LEU A 45 -6.17 -4.09 7.00
C LEU A 45 -6.79 -3.48 8.26
N LYS A 46 -7.14 -4.31 9.24
CA LYS A 46 -7.61 -3.83 10.55
C LYS A 46 -6.49 -3.15 11.31
N ASP A 47 -5.30 -3.75 11.36
CA ASP A 47 -4.15 -3.12 12.03
C ASP A 47 -3.83 -1.75 11.42
N LEU A 48 -3.86 -1.63 10.09
CA LEU A 48 -3.65 -0.35 9.37
C LEU A 48 -4.73 0.69 9.63
N GLU A 49 -5.97 0.25 9.85
CA GLU A 49 -7.09 1.11 10.26
C GLU A 49 -6.88 1.60 11.70
N ASP A 50 -6.54 0.70 12.63
CA ASP A 50 -6.23 1.04 14.03
C ASP A 50 -5.01 1.99 14.12
N PHE A 51 -4.04 1.87 13.20
CA PHE A 51 -2.91 2.79 13.08
C PHE A 51 -3.26 4.14 12.40
N GLY A 52 -4.47 4.31 11.88
CA GLY A 52 -4.96 5.53 11.23
C GLY A 52 -4.47 5.76 9.80
N TYR A 53 -3.89 4.75 9.14
CA TYR A 53 -3.52 4.85 7.72
C TYR A 53 -4.70 4.55 6.79
N LEU A 54 -5.67 3.80 7.28
CA LEU A 54 -6.89 3.45 6.58
C LEU A 54 -8.11 3.87 7.40
N ALA A 55 -9.24 4.05 6.72
CA ALA A 55 -10.53 4.21 7.35
C ALA A 55 -11.55 3.29 6.70
N SER A 56 -12.49 2.78 7.51
CA SER A 56 -13.65 2.07 7.02
C SER A 56 -14.82 3.03 6.81
N LYS A 57 -15.49 2.96 5.64
CA LYS A 57 -16.78 3.66 5.44
C LYS A 57 -17.95 2.92 6.09
N HIS A 58 -17.86 1.59 6.25
CA HIS A 58 -18.80 0.72 6.96
C HIS A 58 -18.12 -0.61 7.34
N THR A 59 -18.55 -1.29 8.41
CA THR A 59 -17.94 -2.53 8.97
C THR A 59 -17.63 -3.65 7.96
N SER A 60 -18.29 -3.70 6.80
CA SER A 60 -18.09 -4.69 5.74
C SER A 60 -17.54 -4.17 4.40
N GLY A 61 -17.55 -2.85 4.15
CA GLY A 61 -17.47 -2.28 2.80
C GLY A 61 -16.07 -2.20 2.16
N GLY A 62 -15.01 -2.50 2.91
CA GLY A 62 -13.63 -2.24 2.47
C GLY A 62 -13.05 -1.01 3.17
N ARG A 63 -11.82 -0.65 2.82
CA ARG A 63 -11.07 0.44 3.43
C ARG A 63 -10.66 1.45 2.37
N ILE A 64 -10.53 2.69 2.79
CA ILE A 64 -10.01 3.79 1.98
C ILE A 64 -8.74 4.34 2.63
N PRO A 65 -7.77 4.84 1.85
CA PRO A 65 -6.64 5.55 2.42
C PRO A 65 -7.08 6.82 3.14
N THR A 66 -6.50 7.08 4.30
CA THR A 66 -6.58 8.41 4.94
C THR A 66 -5.52 9.33 4.33
N GLU A 67 -5.53 10.62 4.69
CA GLU A 67 -4.44 11.53 4.35
C GLU A 67 -3.08 10.98 4.79
N ARG A 68 -3.01 10.39 5.99
CA ARG A 68 -1.80 9.74 6.49
C ARG A 68 -1.40 8.52 5.66
N GLY A 69 -2.38 7.72 5.22
CA GLY A 69 -2.18 6.62 4.26
C GLY A 69 -1.53 7.09 2.96
N TYR A 70 -2.08 8.15 2.37
CA TYR A 70 -1.53 8.75 1.16
C TYR A 70 -0.14 9.34 1.37
N ARG A 71 0.10 10.05 2.48
CA ARG A 71 1.40 10.62 2.78
C ARG A 71 2.47 9.54 2.83
N PHE A 72 2.23 8.47 3.58
CA PHE A 72 3.16 7.35 3.68
C PHE A 72 3.42 6.69 2.32
N TYR A 73 2.37 6.51 1.52
CA TYR A 73 2.49 5.97 0.18
C TYR A 73 3.39 6.85 -0.72
N VAL A 74 3.13 8.16 -0.76
CA VAL A 74 3.93 9.11 -1.56
C VAL A 74 5.37 9.14 -1.08
N ASP A 75 5.62 9.19 0.22
CA ASP A 75 6.98 9.19 0.77
C ASP A 75 7.77 7.94 0.33
N SER A 76 7.09 6.79 0.24
CA SER A 76 7.70 5.55 -0.26
C SER A 76 8.07 5.62 -1.76
N LEU A 77 7.29 6.34 -2.57
CA LEU A 77 7.59 6.57 -3.98
C LEU A 77 8.77 7.53 -4.17
N VAL A 78 8.87 8.59 -3.35
CA VAL A 78 9.99 9.54 -3.41
C VAL A 78 11.31 8.83 -3.10
N ILE A 79 11.34 7.99 -2.06
CA ILE A 79 12.53 7.20 -1.73
C ILE A 79 12.93 6.30 -2.90
N LEU A 80 11.97 5.61 -3.53
CA LEU A 80 12.24 4.76 -4.69
C LEU A 80 12.84 5.57 -5.85
N TYR A 81 12.27 6.74 -6.15
CA TYR A 81 12.74 7.62 -7.21
C TYR A 81 14.18 8.12 -6.95
N GLU A 82 14.49 8.53 -5.72
CA GLU A 82 15.84 8.94 -5.34
C GLU A 82 16.87 7.81 -5.48
N LEU A 83 16.51 6.59 -5.10
CA LEU A 83 17.37 5.41 -5.27
C LEU A 83 17.65 5.14 -6.75
N THR A 84 16.62 5.13 -7.58
CA THR A 84 16.76 4.95 -9.04
C THR A 84 17.66 6.02 -9.65
N LEU A 85 17.53 7.28 -9.24
CA LEU A 85 18.41 8.35 -9.72
C LEU A 85 19.88 8.16 -9.29
N LYS A 86 20.12 7.69 -8.06
CA LYS A 86 21.48 7.39 -7.57
C LYS A 86 22.10 6.22 -8.33
N GLU A 87 21.37 5.13 -8.52
CA GLU A 87 21.80 3.96 -9.28
C GLU A 87 22.17 4.33 -10.72
N ASN A 88 21.33 5.11 -11.41
CA ASN A 88 21.61 5.56 -12.77
C ASN A 88 22.86 6.46 -12.85
N LYS A 89 23.11 7.31 -11.84
CA LYS A 89 24.33 8.14 -11.78
C LYS A 89 25.59 7.30 -11.57
N GLU A 90 25.54 6.31 -10.68
CA GLU A 90 26.66 5.39 -10.43
C GLU A 90 26.95 4.51 -11.67
N PHE A 91 25.92 4.02 -12.35
CA PHE A 91 26.07 3.27 -13.60
C PHE A 91 26.78 4.10 -14.68
N ASN A 92 26.33 5.34 -14.91
CA ASN A 92 26.90 6.23 -15.94
C ASN A 92 28.31 6.74 -15.61
N LYS A 93 28.77 6.60 -14.36
CA LYS A 93 30.11 7.02 -13.93
C LYS A 93 31.16 5.92 -14.13
N ASN A 94 30.73 4.68 -14.34
CA ASN A 94 31.58 3.50 -14.50
C ASN A 94 31.69 3.05 -15.98
N ILE A 95 31.25 3.90 -16.92
CA ILE A 95 31.43 3.80 -18.38
C ILE A 95 32.33 4.95 -18.81
#